data_AF-A0A926A6T5-F1
#
_entry.id   AF-A0A926A6T5-F1
#
_cell.length_a   1.000
_cell.length_b   1.000
_cell.length_c   1.000
_cell.angle_alpha   90.00
_cell.angle_beta   90.00
_cell.angle_gamma   90.00
#
_symmetry.space_group_name_H-M   'P 1'
#
loop_
_entity.id
_entity.type
_entity.pdbx_description
1 polymer ?
#
loop_
_entity_poly.entity_id
_entity_poly.type
_entity_poly.pdbx_seq_one_letter_code
_entity_poly.pdbx_strand_id
1 'polypeptide(L)'
;MRRLLPALGLLLLAPLCAEYLVGYDSSTGDPVQLLSGLLFFVPLYGAPALLVREVARRTGMRWPGILALAAALGVLQAGVIDQSLFSESYRDIPWWEATIRPTFVEPLGIAGSNAVGFLVGHMVWSYAVPIALVEACTPGRAERPWLRVPGLVVAALLYLGAAYLILMDHLETETDHASPAQLTGALVVVAVLVTAAFTLGRRPPPRAADRAVPRPVVVGAGSLVA
;
A
#
# COMPACT_ATOMS: atom_id res chain seq x y z
N MET A 1 26.29 -7.67 4.32
CA MET A 1 25.09 -8.39 4.79
C MET A 1 24.27 -7.58 5.80
N ARG A 2 24.81 -7.14 6.95
CA ARG A 2 24.04 -6.40 7.98
C ARG A 2 23.23 -5.19 7.45
N ARG A 3 23.68 -4.48 6.41
CA ARG A 3 22.98 -3.30 5.86
C ARG A 3 21.70 -3.60 5.07
N LEU A 4 21.57 -4.79 4.50
CA LEU A 4 20.43 -5.17 3.65
C LEU A 4 19.31 -5.87 4.41
N LEU A 5 19.57 -6.33 5.64
CA LEU A 5 18.58 -6.98 6.49
C LEU A 5 17.25 -6.21 6.64
N PRO A 6 17.23 -4.89 6.93
CA PRO A 6 15.95 -4.18 7.00
C PRO A 6 15.25 -4.11 5.64
N ALA A 7 15.99 -4.03 4.54
CA ALA A 7 15.40 -4.01 3.21
C ALA A 7 14.73 -5.36 2.86
N LEU A 8 15.41 -6.48 3.17
CA LEU A 8 14.85 -7.82 3.03
C LEU A 8 13.66 -8.05 3.98
N GLY A 9 13.77 -7.55 5.21
CA GLY A 9 12.67 -7.59 6.18
C GLY A 9 11.43 -6.87 5.66
N LEU A 10 11.58 -5.69 5.07
CA LEU A 10 10.47 -4.94 4.49
C LEU A 10 9.91 -5.62 3.23
N LEU A 11 10.77 -6.17 2.36
CA LEU A 11 10.34 -6.92 1.17
C LEU A 11 9.40 -8.07 1.51
N LEU A 12 9.65 -8.75 2.62
CA LEU A 12 8.84 -9.88 3.06
C LEU A 12 7.67 -9.46 3.96
N LEU A 13 7.86 -8.48 4.84
CA LEU A 13 6.82 -8.09 5.79
C LEU A 13 5.64 -7.40 5.10
N ALA A 14 5.89 -6.61 4.06
CA ALA A 14 4.82 -5.92 3.32
C ALA A 14 3.78 -6.88 2.70
N PRO A 15 4.16 -7.90 1.91
CA PRO A 15 3.19 -8.85 1.39
C PRO A 15 2.52 -9.71 2.48
N LEU A 16 3.24 -10.05 3.56
CA LEU A 16 2.63 -10.76 4.70
C LEU A 16 1.50 -9.92 5.32
N CYS A 17 1.73 -8.62 5.52
CA CYS A 17 0.71 -7.71 6.05
C CYS A 17 -0.43 -7.47 5.06
N ALA A 18 -0.15 -7.43 3.77
CA ALA A 18 -1.15 -7.19 2.73
C ALA A 18 -2.10 -8.39 2.55
N GLU A 19 -1.56 -9.61 2.46
CA GLU A 19 -2.32 -10.78 1.98
C GLU A 19 -2.54 -11.83 3.06
N TYR A 20 -1.56 -12.11 3.91
CA TYR A 20 -1.61 -13.31 4.77
C TYR A 20 -2.17 -13.04 6.17
N LEU A 21 -1.93 -11.85 6.74
CA LEU A 21 -2.46 -11.53 8.07
C LEU A 21 -3.98 -11.37 8.10
N VAL A 22 -4.58 -11.01 6.96
CA VAL A 22 -6.04 -10.86 6.84
C VAL A 22 -6.73 -12.23 6.76
N GLY A 23 -6.04 -13.27 6.27
CA GLY A 23 -6.52 -14.65 6.30
C GLY A 23 -7.80 -14.90 5.50
N TYR A 24 -8.08 -14.05 4.50
CA TYR A 24 -9.30 -14.14 3.69
C TYR A 24 -9.19 -15.17 2.57
N ASP A 25 -7.96 -15.51 2.15
CA ASP A 25 -7.70 -16.43 1.06
C ASP A 25 -7.57 -17.89 1.55
N SER A 26 -8.00 -18.81 0.69
CA SER A 26 -7.94 -20.26 0.80
C SER A 26 -6.51 -20.83 0.94
N SER A 27 -5.49 -20.06 0.56
CA SER A 27 -4.07 -20.44 0.75
C SER A 27 -3.61 -20.41 2.21
N THR A 28 -4.41 -19.82 3.12
CA THR A 28 -4.10 -19.71 4.54
C THR A 28 -3.93 -21.11 5.17
N GLY A 29 -2.70 -21.46 5.53
CA GLY A 29 -2.38 -22.75 6.15
C GLY A 29 -1.63 -23.74 5.26
N ASP A 30 -1.43 -23.42 3.98
CA ASP A 30 -0.56 -24.19 3.07
C ASP A 30 0.80 -23.49 2.90
N PRO A 31 1.88 -23.98 3.54
CA PRO A 31 3.19 -23.35 3.47
C PRO A 31 3.77 -23.26 2.06
N VAL A 32 3.44 -24.19 1.17
CA VAL A 32 3.98 -24.21 -0.19
C VAL A 32 3.32 -23.11 -1.02
N GLN A 33 1.99 -22.97 -0.93
CA GLN A 33 1.25 -21.90 -1.60
C GLN A 33 1.62 -20.51 -1.06
N LEU A 34 1.81 -20.37 0.25
CA LEU A 34 2.28 -19.11 0.84
C LEU A 34 3.69 -18.76 0.36
N LEU A 35 4.60 -19.73 0.26
CA LEU A 35 5.94 -19.47 -0.25
C LEU A 35 5.96 -19.14 -1.74
N SER A 36 5.13 -19.81 -2.55
CA SER A 36 5.03 -19.51 -3.99
C SER A 36 4.37 -18.15 -4.24
N GLY A 37 3.35 -17.79 -3.46
CA GLY A 37 2.68 -16.49 -3.55
C GLY A 37 3.64 -15.31 -3.29
N LEU A 38 4.62 -15.47 -2.40
CA LEU A 38 5.65 -14.45 -2.18
C LEU A 38 6.45 -14.11 -3.45
N LEU A 39 6.56 -15.02 -4.43
CA LEU A 39 7.23 -14.70 -5.70
C LEU A 39 6.53 -13.55 -6.45
N PHE A 40 5.21 -13.44 -6.32
CA PHE A 40 4.40 -12.40 -6.92
C PHE A 40 4.18 -11.21 -5.97
N PHE A 41 3.88 -11.50 -4.70
CA PHE A 41 3.57 -10.48 -3.72
C PHE A 41 4.79 -9.66 -3.26
N VAL A 42 5.99 -10.22 -3.28
CA VAL A 42 7.21 -9.45 -2.96
C VAL A 42 7.45 -8.33 -3.99
N PRO A 43 7.43 -8.61 -5.31
CA PRO A 43 7.42 -7.56 -6.32
C PRO A 43 6.24 -6.58 -6.22
N LEU A 44 5.02 -7.07 -5.94
CA LEU A 44 3.81 -6.24 -5.95
C LEU A 44 3.64 -5.36 -4.71
N TYR A 45 4.05 -5.82 -3.52
CA TYR A 45 3.90 -5.08 -2.26
C TYR A 45 5.23 -4.71 -1.61
N GLY A 46 6.19 -5.64 -1.58
CA GLY A 46 7.49 -5.44 -0.95
C GLY A 46 8.37 -4.41 -1.66
N ALA A 47 8.46 -4.49 -2.98
CA ALA A 47 9.24 -3.56 -3.78
C ALA A 47 8.71 -2.12 -3.71
N PRO A 48 7.41 -1.83 -3.88
CA PRO A 48 6.91 -0.47 -3.72
C PRO A 48 7.01 0.04 -2.28
N ALA A 49 6.82 -0.81 -1.25
CA ALA A 49 7.08 -0.43 0.15
C ALA A 49 8.53 0.07 0.35
N LEU A 50 9.50 -0.64 -0.23
CA LEU A 50 10.90 -0.22 -0.23
C LEU A 50 11.09 1.11 -0.96
N LEU A 51 10.48 1.30 -2.13
CA LEU A 51 10.62 2.51 -2.91
C LEU A 51 10.07 3.73 -2.17
N VAL A 52 8.87 3.64 -1.58
CA VAL A 52 8.29 4.71 -0.74
C VAL A 52 9.26 5.08 0.37
N ARG A 53 9.73 4.07 1.10
CA ARG A 53 10.63 4.28 2.23
C ARG A 53 11.95 4.92 1.78
N GLU A 54 12.54 4.44 0.69
CA GLU A 54 13.79 4.99 0.17
C GLU A 54 13.63 6.43 -0.34
N VAL A 55 12.53 6.74 -1.02
CA VAL A 55 12.20 8.11 -1.44
C VAL A 55 12.06 9.01 -0.21
N ALA A 56 11.31 8.57 0.80
CA ALA A 56 11.09 9.35 2.01
C ALA A 56 12.41 9.70 2.72
N ARG A 57 13.29 8.71 2.92
CA ARG A 57 14.57 8.93 3.61
C ARG A 57 15.58 9.73 2.80
N ARG A 58 15.54 9.68 1.47
CA ARG A 58 16.42 10.49 0.59
C ARG A 58 15.97 11.95 0.48
N THR A 59 14.67 12.20 0.65
CA THR A 59 14.07 13.53 0.49
C THR A 59 13.84 14.23 1.82
N GLY A 60 14.09 13.54 2.94
CA GLY A 60 13.84 14.03 4.29
C GLY A 60 12.35 14.14 4.61
N MET A 61 11.50 13.33 3.96
CA MET A 61 10.08 13.27 4.30
C MET A 61 9.88 12.63 5.68
N ARG A 62 8.85 13.13 6.36
CA ARG A 62 8.31 12.59 7.60
C ARG A 62 7.12 11.69 7.30
N TRP A 63 6.54 11.11 8.35
CA TRP A 63 5.38 10.23 8.27
C TRP A 63 4.20 10.73 7.45
N PRO A 64 3.79 12.02 7.49
CA PRO A 64 2.73 12.50 6.61
C PRO A 64 3.06 12.33 5.12
N GLY A 65 4.34 12.47 4.74
CA GLY A 65 4.78 12.22 3.36
C GLY A 65 4.79 10.73 3.02
N ILE A 66 5.24 9.88 3.95
CA ILE A 66 5.20 8.42 3.76
C ILE A 66 3.76 7.94 3.58
N LEU A 67 2.83 8.39 4.42
CA LEU A 67 1.41 8.06 4.33
C LEU A 67 0.79 8.55 3.02
N ALA A 68 1.12 9.76 2.57
CA ALA A 68 0.65 10.27 1.29
C ALA A 68 1.19 9.46 0.09
N LEU A 69 2.46 9.04 0.12
CA LEU A 69 3.01 8.16 -0.92
C LEU A 69 2.39 6.74 -0.88
N ALA A 70 2.16 6.21 0.32
CA ALA A 70 1.50 4.92 0.50
C ALA A 70 0.03 4.96 0.00
N ALA A 71 -0.68 6.05 0.29
CA ALA A 71 -2.02 6.29 -0.25
C ALA A 71 -2.00 6.43 -1.78
N ALA A 72 -1.01 7.14 -2.33
CA ALA A 72 -0.85 7.27 -3.78
C ALA A 72 -0.65 5.90 -4.45
N LEU A 73 0.17 5.03 -3.85
CA LEU A 73 0.31 3.65 -4.33
C LEU A 73 -0.97 2.84 -4.20
N GLY A 74 -1.71 2.99 -3.10
CA GLY A 74 -3.00 2.32 -2.94
C GLY A 74 -4.01 2.72 -4.02
N VAL A 75 -4.10 4.01 -4.35
CA VAL A 75 -4.93 4.50 -5.45
C VAL A 75 -4.41 4.00 -6.80
N LEU A 76 -3.10 3.99 -7.02
CA LEU A 76 -2.51 3.50 -8.25
C LEU A 76 -2.80 2.00 -8.45
N GLN A 77 -2.66 1.20 -7.39
CA GLN A 77 -2.88 -0.24 -7.45
C GLN A 77 -4.36 -0.56 -7.66
N ALA A 78 -5.23 -0.11 -6.76
CA ALA A 78 -6.67 -0.39 -6.81
C ALA A 78 -7.41 0.30 -7.96
N GLY A 79 -6.93 1.48 -8.39
CA GLY A 79 -7.63 2.31 -9.37
C GLY A 79 -7.11 2.16 -10.80
N VAL A 80 -5.83 1.86 -11.00
CA VAL A 80 -5.20 1.85 -12.34
C VAL A 80 -4.68 0.48 -12.71
N ILE A 81 -4.06 -0.25 -11.78
CA ILE A 81 -3.40 -1.53 -12.07
C ILE A 81 -4.43 -2.67 -12.10
N ASP A 82 -5.11 -2.95 -10.98
CA ASP A 82 -6.10 -4.02 -10.90
C ASP A 82 -7.55 -3.52 -11.07
N GLN A 83 -7.74 -2.19 -11.08
CA GLN A 83 -9.03 -1.51 -11.29
C GLN A 83 -10.17 -1.98 -10.37
N SER A 84 -9.85 -2.68 -9.29
CA SER A 84 -10.78 -3.23 -8.30
C SER A 84 -11.63 -2.16 -7.61
N LEU A 85 -11.16 -0.90 -7.59
CA LEU A 85 -11.89 0.25 -7.07
C LEU A 85 -13.16 0.55 -7.88
N PHE A 86 -13.17 0.20 -9.17
CA PHE A 86 -14.21 0.54 -10.14
C PHE A 86 -15.00 -0.67 -10.66
N SER A 87 -14.65 -1.88 -10.22
CA SER A 87 -15.27 -3.11 -10.69
C SER A 87 -16.59 -3.39 -9.96
N GLU A 88 -17.66 -3.66 -10.70
CA GLU A 88 -18.96 -4.07 -10.15
C GLU A 88 -19.11 -5.60 -10.01
N SER A 89 -18.20 -6.38 -10.60
CA SER A 89 -18.20 -7.85 -10.58
C SER A 89 -16.78 -8.45 -10.47
N TYR A 90 -15.98 -7.96 -9.52
CA TYR A 90 -14.56 -8.29 -9.44
C TYR A 90 -14.31 -9.79 -9.21
N ARG A 91 -13.55 -10.42 -10.12
CA ARG A 91 -13.04 -11.81 -10.01
C ARG A 91 -14.12 -12.86 -9.74
N ASP A 92 -15.33 -12.65 -10.24
CA ASP A 92 -16.50 -13.52 -10.01
C ASP A 92 -16.77 -13.81 -8.52
N ILE A 93 -16.38 -12.90 -7.62
CA ILE A 93 -16.58 -13.08 -6.17
C ILE A 93 -18.10 -13.03 -5.89
N PRO A 94 -18.74 -14.11 -5.40
CA PRO A 94 -20.21 -14.20 -5.36
C PRO A 94 -20.91 -13.14 -4.51
N TRP A 95 -20.20 -12.59 -3.52
CA TRP A 95 -20.71 -11.58 -2.59
C TRP A 95 -20.24 -10.15 -2.92
N TRP A 96 -19.54 -9.95 -4.04
CA TRP A 96 -18.97 -8.65 -4.41
C TRP A 96 -20.04 -7.57 -4.59
N GLU A 97 -21.03 -7.84 -5.44
CA GLU A 97 -22.11 -6.89 -5.73
C GLU A 97 -22.84 -6.46 -4.44
N ALA A 98 -23.17 -7.43 -3.58
CA ALA A 98 -23.82 -7.17 -2.30
C ALA A 98 -22.96 -6.31 -1.35
N THR A 99 -21.62 -6.36 -1.49
CA THR A 99 -20.68 -5.58 -0.68
C THR A 99 -20.58 -4.13 -1.16
N ILE A 100 -20.65 -3.89 -2.47
CA ILE A 100 -20.47 -2.56 -3.06
C ILE A 100 -21.77 -1.75 -3.09
N ARG A 101 -22.92 -2.37 -3.36
CA ARG A 101 -24.22 -1.71 -3.55
C ARG A 101 -24.63 -0.77 -2.41
N PRO A 102 -24.43 -1.09 -1.12
CA PRO A 102 -24.92 -0.23 -0.01
C PRO A 102 -24.28 1.17 0.05
N THR A 103 -23.12 1.36 -0.58
CA THR A 103 -22.39 2.64 -0.56
C THR A 103 -21.96 3.09 -1.95
N PHE A 104 -22.59 2.55 -2.99
CA PHE A 104 -22.27 2.86 -4.37
C PHE A 104 -22.66 4.30 -4.70
N VAL A 105 -21.75 5.00 -5.37
CA VAL A 105 -21.94 6.37 -5.85
C VAL A 105 -21.87 6.32 -7.37
N GLU A 106 -23.03 6.21 -8.02
CA GLU A 106 -23.15 5.96 -9.46
C GLU A 106 -22.35 6.95 -10.31
N PRO A 107 -22.35 8.28 -10.04
CA PRO A 107 -21.59 9.23 -10.87
C PRO A 107 -20.08 8.99 -10.87
N LEU A 108 -19.55 8.30 -9.85
CA LEU A 108 -18.12 7.99 -9.71
C LEU A 108 -17.81 6.53 -10.07
N GLY A 109 -18.81 5.66 -10.08
CA GLY A 109 -18.64 4.21 -10.22
C GLY A 109 -17.78 3.63 -9.11
N ILE A 110 -17.93 4.13 -7.87
CA ILE A 110 -17.17 3.69 -6.70
C ILE A 110 -18.13 3.39 -5.57
N ALA A 111 -17.91 2.28 -4.87
CA ALA A 111 -18.50 2.04 -3.55
C ALA A 111 -17.62 2.59 -2.44
N GLY A 112 -18.19 3.42 -1.55
CA GLY A 112 -17.47 4.04 -0.44
C GLY A 112 -16.83 3.02 0.51
N SER A 113 -17.53 1.93 0.84
CA SER A 113 -17.00 0.84 1.68
C SER A 113 -15.78 0.18 1.03
N ASN A 114 -15.87 -0.10 -0.26
CA ASN A 114 -14.80 -0.72 -1.04
C ASN A 114 -13.59 0.20 -1.17
N ALA A 115 -13.82 1.48 -1.47
CA ALA A 115 -12.77 2.49 -1.54
C ALA A 115 -12.02 2.62 -0.21
N VAL A 116 -12.73 2.68 0.92
CA VAL A 116 -12.10 2.71 2.24
C VAL A 116 -11.32 1.41 2.47
N GLY A 117 -11.91 0.25 2.19
CA GLY A 117 -11.28 -1.05 2.35
C GLY A 117 -9.94 -1.16 1.60
N PHE A 118 -9.95 -0.91 0.29
CA PHE A 118 -8.74 -0.98 -0.53
C PHE A 118 -7.72 0.10 -0.19
N LEU A 119 -8.15 1.35 -0.06
CA LEU A 119 -7.20 2.45 0.16
C LEU A 119 -6.55 2.36 1.54
N VAL A 120 -7.31 2.01 2.58
CA VAL A 120 -6.75 1.76 3.92
C VAL A 120 -5.94 0.47 3.92
N GLY A 121 -6.41 -0.59 3.27
CA GLY A 121 -5.69 -1.83 3.02
C GLY A 121 -4.27 -1.59 2.51
N HIS A 122 -4.18 -0.93 1.37
CA HIS A 122 -2.91 -0.59 0.76
C HIS A 122 -2.10 0.39 1.61
N MET A 123 -2.67 1.55 1.96
CA MET A 123 -1.93 2.61 2.64
C MET A 123 -1.37 2.14 3.99
N VAL A 124 -2.23 1.56 4.82
CA VAL A 124 -1.90 1.22 6.21
C VAL A 124 -1.25 -0.15 6.27
N TRP A 125 -1.96 -1.18 5.82
CA TRP A 125 -1.55 -2.56 6.06
C TRP A 125 -0.44 -3.02 5.10
N SER A 126 -0.56 -2.73 3.80
CA SER A 126 0.46 -3.15 2.83
C SER A 126 1.76 -2.34 2.94
N TYR A 127 1.71 -1.07 3.36
CA TYR A 127 2.88 -0.17 3.29
C TYR A 127 3.26 0.48 4.63
N ALA A 128 2.39 1.26 5.28
CA ALA A 128 2.80 2.07 6.43
C ALA A 128 3.22 1.23 7.65
N VAL A 129 2.41 0.22 8.00
CA VAL A 129 2.69 -0.71 9.11
C VAL A 129 4.01 -1.45 8.91
N PRO A 130 4.27 -2.16 7.79
CA PRO A 130 5.52 -2.89 7.61
C PRO A 130 6.74 -1.95 7.59
N ILE A 131 6.63 -0.74 7.02
CA ILE A 131 7.70 0.27 7.10
C ILE A 131 7.97 0.64 8.57
N ALA A 132 6.93 0.96 9.34
CA ALA A 132 7.05 1.37 10.74
C ALA A 132 7.69 0.27 11.59
N LEU A 133 7.25 -0.98 11.42
CA LEU A 133 7.77 -2.13 12.16
C LEU A 133 9.24 -2.37 11.87
N VAL A 134 9.66 -2.35 10.60
CA VAL A 134 11.06 -2.56 10.23
C VAL A 134 11.95 -1.43 10.73
N GLU A 135 11.48 -0.18 10.66
CA GLU A 135 12.21 0.98 11.19
C GLU A 135 12.33 0.92 12.71
N ALA A 136 11.27 0.54 13.43
CA ALA A 136 11.29 0.37 14.88
C ALA A 136 12.23 -0.75 15.34
N CYS A 137 12.31 -1.84 14.58
CA CYS A 137 13.26 -2.95 14.83
C CYS A 137 14.71 -2.59 14.45
N THR A 138 14.94 -1.51 13.71
CA THR A 138 16.28 -1.09 13.26
C THR A 138 16.56 0.40 13.48
N PRO A 139 16.42 0.92 14.73
CA PRO A 139 16.39 2.36 15.00
C PRO A 139 17.66 3.09 14.55
N GLY A 140 18.84 2.46 14.68
CA GLY A 140 20.11 3.04 14.21
C GLY A 140 20.23 3.21 12.69
N ARG A 141 19.23 2.74 11.92
CA ARG A 141 19.17 2.83 10.45
C ARG A 141 17.83 3.33 9.92
N ALA A 142 16.84 3.59 10.78
CA ALA A 142 15.51 4.03 10.40
C ALA A 142 15.58 5.31 9.53
N GLU A 143 16.44 6.26 9.90
CA GLU A 143 16.56 7.55 9.23
C GLU A 143 17.56 7.58 8.05
N ARG A 144 18.10 6.42 7.63
CA ARG A 144 19.13 6.35 6.58
C ARG A 144 18.68 5.50 5.40
N PRO A 145 18.96 5.88 4.13
CA PRO A 145 18.75 5.01 2.99
C PRO A 145 19.43 3.64 3.19
N TRP A 146 18.71 2.55 2.91
CA TRP A 146 19.19 1.17 3.03
C TRP A 146 19.81 0.69 1.71
N LEU A 147 19.26 1.15 0.58
CA LEU A 147 19.68 0.72 -0.75
C LEU A 147 20.65 1.71 -1.42
N ARG A 148 21.34 1.24 -2.45
CA ARG A 148 22.03 2.08 -3.44
C ARG A 148 21.18 2.16 -4.70
N VAL A 149 21.58 3.00 -5.66
CA VAL A 149 20.86 3.16 -6.94
C VAL A 149 20.56 1.83 -7.63
N PRO A 150 21.49 0.85 -7.74
CA PRO A 150 21.15 -0.44 -8.36
C PRO A 150 20.01 -1.18 -7.65
N GLY A 151 19.94 -1.12 -6.32
CA GLY A 151 18.85 -1.74 -5.56
C GLY A 151 17.51 -1.04 -5.78
N LEU A 152 17.52 0.29 -5.97
CA LEU A 152 16.31 1.04 -6.34
C LEU A 152 15.82 0.67 -7.74
N VAL A 153 16.74 0.55 -8.71
CA VAL A 153 16.41 0.15 -10.08
C VAL A 153 15.80 -1.25 -10.08
N VAL A 154 16.41 -2.20 -9.36
CA VAL A 154 15.85 -3.56 -9.24
C VAL A 154 14.45 -3.54 -8.61
N ALA A 155 14.25 -2.82 -7.50
CA ALA A 155 12.93 -2.71 -6.88
C ALA A 155 11.89 -2.07 -7.82
N ALA A 156 12.26 -1.02 -8.56
CA ALA A 156 11.39 -0.38 -9.54
C ALA A 156 11.02 -1.33 -10.69
N LEU A 157 12.00 -2.06 -11.24
CA LEU A 157 11.74 -3.02 -12.31
C LEU A 157 10.87 -4.19 -11.84
N LEU A 158 11.09 -4.69 -10.63
CA LEU A 158 10.24 -5.74 -10.04
C LEU A 158 8.80 -5.26 -9.87
N TYR A 159 8.60 -4.05 -9.31
CA TYR A 159 7.27 -3.48 -9.15
C TYR A 159 6.57 -3.24 -10.50
N LEU A 160 7.27 -2.62 -11.46
CA LEU A 160 6.70 -2.35 -12.79
C LEU A 160 6.37 -3.64 -13.54
N GLY A 161 7.24 -4.66 -13.43
CA GLY A 161 6.97 -5.98 -14.01
C GLY A 161 5.73 -6.63 -13.40
N ALA A 162 5.60 -6.62 -12.07
CA ALA A 162 4.43 -7.16 -11.39
C ALA A 162 3.15 -6.36 -11.70
N ALA A 163 3.21 -5.03 -11.66
CA ALA A 163 2.11 -4.15 -12.03
C ALA A 163 1.65 -4.40 -13.48
N TYR A 164 2.59 -4.58 -14.41
CA TYR A 164 2.28 -4.91 -15.79
C TYR A 164 1.56 -6.27 -15.89
N LEU A 165 2.07 -7.30 -15.22
CA LEU A 165 1.44 -8.62 -15.25
C LEU A 165 0.01 -8.59 -14.69
N ILE A 166 -0.21 -7.92 -13.56
CA ILE A 166 -1.55 -7.78 -12.96
C ILE A 166 -2.49 -6.98 -13.89
N LEU A 167 -2.00 -5.90 -14.49
CA LEU A 167 -2.81 -5.13 -15.43
C LEU A 167 -3.19 -5.95 -16.67
N MET A 168 -2.25 -6.71 -17.23
CA MET A 168 -2.54 -7.57 -18.38
C MET A 168 -3.53 -8.68 -18.01
N ASP A 169 -3.33 -9.34 -16.87
CA ASP A 169 -4.27 -10.34 -16.34
C ASP A 169 -5.68 -9.76 -16.18
N HIS A 170 -5.80 -8.58 -15.58
CA HIS A 170 -7.07 -7.85 -15.44
C HIS A 170 -7.73 -7.57 -16.80
N LEU A 171 -6.96 -7.03 -17.76
CA LEU A 171 -7.47 -6.70 -19.09
C LEU A 171 -7.88 -7.93 -19.91
N GLU A 172 -7.26 -9.09 -19.66
CA GLU A 172 -7.54 -10.34 -20.36
C GLU A 172 -8.70 -11.13 -19.74
N THR A 173 -8.88 -11.06 -18.41
CA THR A 173 -9.80 -11.94 -17.66
C THR A 173 -11.07 -11.24 -17.19
N GLU A 174 -11.01 -9.96 -16.85
CA GLU A 174 -12.17 -9.22 -16.34
C GLU A 174 -12.98 -8.59 -17.48
N THR A 175 -14.30 -8.60 -17.31
CA THR A 175 -15.23 -8.02 -18.31
C THR A 175 -15.48 -6.53 -18.10
N ASP A 176 -15.31 -6.06 -16.86
CA ASP A 176 -15.47 -4.67 -16.47
C ASP A 176 -14.11 -3.97 -16.35
N HIS A 177 -13.94 -2.88 -17.11
CA HIS A 177 -12.75 -2.03 -17.06
C HIS A 177 -13.10 -0.61 -16.66
N ALA A 178 -12.21 0.01 -15.89
CA ALA A 178 -12.31 1.40 -15.51
C ALA A 178 -12.37 2.29 -16.75
N SER A 179 -13.36 3.18 -16.78
CA SER A 179 -13.51 4.16 -17.85
C SER A 179 -12.31 5.11 -17.93
N PRO A 180 -12.07 5.76 -19.08
CA PRO A 180 -11.01 6.77 -19.19
C PRO A 180 -11.13 7.90 -18.16
N ALA A 181 -12.36 8.27 -17.78
CA ALA A 181 -12.61 9.28 -16.74
C ALA A 181 -12.18 8.79 -15.35
N GLN A 182 -12.48 7.54 -14.99
CA GLN A 182 -12.06 6.91 -13.73
C GLN A 182 -10.54 6.77 -13.65
N LEU A 183 -9.90 6.29 -14.73
CA LEU A 183 -8.43 6.20 -14.81
C LEU A 183 -7.78 7.58 -14.67
N THR A 184 -8.31 8.59 -15.38
CA THR A 184 -7.83 9.97 -15.29
C THR A 184 -8.01 10.51 -13.87
N GLY A 185 -9.17 10.29 -13.26
CA GLY A 185 -9.46 10.69 -11.88
C GLY A 185 -8.50 10.06 -10.88
N ALA A 186 -8.27 8.75 -10.97
CA ALA A 186 -7.33 8.03 -10.13
C ALA A 186 -5.90 8.58 -10.30
N LEU A 187 -5.43 8.79 -11.52
CA LEU A 187 -4.11 9.36 -11.80
C LEU A 187 -3.98 10.81 -11.28
N VAL A 188 -5.03 11.62 -11.36
CA VAL A 188 -5.05 12.97 -10.76
C VAL A 188 -4.92 12.87 -9.23
N VAL A 189 -5.65 11.97 -8.58
CA VAL A 189 -5.54 11.75 -7.12
C VAL A 189 -4.13 11.29 -6.75
N VAL A 190 -3.54 10.35 -7.49
CA VAL A 190 -2.14 9.92 -7.32
C VAL A 190 -1.20 11.12 -7.42
N ALA A 191 -1.33 11.95 -8.45
CA ALA A 191 -0.49 13.14 -8.64
C ALA A 191 -0.64 14.16 -7.50
N VAL A 192 -1.85 14.39 -7.00
CA VAL A 192 -2.12 15.26 -5.86
C VAL A 192 -1.47 14.71 -4.59
N LEU A 193 -1.61 13.41 -4.31
CA LEU A 193 -1.02 12.77 -3.14
C LEU A 193 0.51 12.78 -3.18
N VAL A 194 1.11 12.48 -4.33
CA VAL A 194 2.56 12.60 -4.54
C VAL A 194 2.99 14.06 -4.31
N THR A 195 2.29 15.03 -4.88
CA THR A 195 2.60 16.46 -4.67
C THR A 195 2.49 16.85 -3.19
N ALA A 196 1.45 16.39 -2.49
CA ALA A 196 1.27 16.60 -1.06
C ALA A 196 2.41 15.97 -0.24
N ALA A 197 2.89 14.78 -0.63
CA ALA A 197 4.01 14.13 0.03
C ALA A 197 5.31 14.97 -0.06
N PHE A 198 5.62 15.51 -1.24
CA PHE A 198 6.81 16.32 -1.46
C PHE A 198 6.71 17.75 -0.89
N THR A 199 5.51 18.28 -0.68
CA THR A 199 5.29 19.64 -0.17
C THR A 199 5.00 19.70 1.33
N LEU A 200 4.03 18.91 1.81
CA LEU A 200 3.60 18.87 3.21
C LEU A 200 4.43 17.86 4.01
N GLY A 201 4.81 16.74 3.39
CA GLY A 201 5.53 15.66 4.07
C GLY A 201 6.93 16.04 4.56
N ARG A 202 7.51 17.13 4.04
CA ARG A 202 8.83 17.65 4.45
C ARG A 202 8.74 18.75 5.51
N ARG A 203 7.53 19.21 5.84
CA ARG A 203 7.35 20.30 6.82
C ARG A 203 7.74 19.83 8.22
N PRO A 204 8.41 20.66 9.02
CA PRO A 204 8.58 20.38 10.43
C PRO A 204 7.18 20.24 11.08
N PRO A 205 7.06 19.40 12.11
CA PRO A 205 5.81 19.27 12.83
C PRO A 205 5.50 20.65 13.44
N PRO A 206 4.21 20.99 13.60
CA PRO A 206 3.86 22.11 14.46
C PRO A 206 4.62 21.96 15.78
N ARG A 207 5.12 23.08 16.34
CA ARG A 207 5.69 23.04 17.70
C ARG A 207 4.68 22.31 18.56
N ALA A 208 5.13 21.23 19.20
CA ALA A 208 4.29 20.49 20.11
C ALA A 208 3.72 21.52 21.10
N ALA A 209 2.41 21.72 21.09
CA ALA A 209 1.76 22.14 22.32
C ALA A 209 2.14 21.09 23.36
N ASP A 210 2.34 21.47 24.62
CA ASP A 210 2.64 20.57 25.75
C ASP A 210 1.48 19.58 25.99
N ARG A 211 1.19 18.73 25.01
CA ARG A 211 0.15 17.72 25.02
C ARG A 211 0.86 16.41 25.24
N ALA A 212 0.54 15.79 26.37
CA ALA A 212 0.99 14.46 26.70
C ALA A 212 0.60 13.49 25.58
N VAL A 213 1.59 12.76 25.04
CA VAL A 213 1.32 11.66 24.12
C VAL A 213 0.55 10.58 24.90
N PRO A 214 -0.61 10.11 24.41
CA PRO A 214 -1.35 9.05 25.08
C PRO A 214 -0.47 7.82 25.27
N ARG A 215 -0.59 7.17 26.44
CA ARG A 215 0.16 5.94 26.71
C ARG A 215 -0.18 4.89 25.64
N PRO A 216 0.80 4.09 25.15
CA PRO A 216 0.55 3.08 24.11
C PRO A 216 -0.60 2.12 24.45
N VAL A 217 -0.79 1.79 25.73
CA VAL A 217 -1.90 0.95 26.22
C VAL A 217 -3.26 1.63 26.03
N VAL A 218 -3.35 2.95 26.19
CA VAL A 218 -4.60 3.70 25.98
C VAL A 218 -4.95 3.75 24.50
N VAL A 219 -3.95 3.93 23.63
CA VAL A 219 -4.13 3.85 22.17
C VAL A 219 -4.57 2.45 21.77
N GLY A 220 -3.88 1.41 22.27
CA GLY A 220 -4.20 0.01 21.98
C GLY A 220 -5.58 -0.42 22.50
N ALA A 221 -5.95 -0.01 23.71
CA ALA A 221 -7.28 -0.27 24.25
C ALA A 221 -8.36 0.48 23.48
N GLY A 222 -8.11 1.73 23.08
CA GLY A 222 -9.04 2.52 22.26
C GLY A 222 -9.27 1.90 20.88
N SER A 223 -8.22 1.35 20.25
CA SER A 223 -8.35 0.68 18.94
C SER A 223 -9.12 -0.65 18.99
N LEU A 224 -9.28 -1.25 20.17
CA LEU A 224 -10.08 -2.49 20.33
C LEU A 224 -11.58 -2.21 20.52
N VAL A 225 -11.96 -0.95 20.74
CA VAL A 225 -13.34 -0.52 21.03
C VAL A 225 -13.97 0.22 19.83
N ALA A 226 -13.18 0.58 18.82
CA ALA A 226 -13.62 1.23 17.58
C ALA A 226 -13.82 0.19 16.46
#